data_AF-A0A2E7RQ62-F1
#
_entry.id   AF-A0A2E7RQ62-F1
#
_cell.length_a   1.000
_cell.length_b   1.000
_cell.length_c   1.000
_cell.angle_alpha   90.00
_cell.angle_beta   90.00
_cell.angle_gamma   90.00
#
_symmetry.space_group_name_H-M   'P 1'
#
loop_
_entity.id
_entity.type
_entity.pdbx_description
1 polymer ?
#
loop_
_entity_poly.entity_id
_entity_poly.type
_entity_poly.pdbx_seq_one_letter_code
_entity_poly.pdbx_strand_id
1 'polypeptide(L)'
;MQGIIHQVKYNKGSESQAQECYRTFKMYGHDVVIKDGITPNTVKEHDVYSVLEKSRLESFLKDDNNERKHLVKKSCVLNNIEFCKKVIEYDKPMMFLEHDALCVSPFDDIDFDEFVYLAIEYWNKPPSGLALKQFVGYNPIYRIGVNDFPDDWPLTYHKETLYKDNKLTPGTMCYGLTPKGAKKIIHNAEKYGLEQSDYLINSGVVRLQYIYPSVVKQQSTNLNLSHRL
;
A
#
# COMPACT_ATOMS: atom_id res chain seq x y z
N MET A 1 11.61 -13.02 3.04
CA MET A 1 10.17 -12.70 2.99
C MET A 1 9.54 -13.03 1.62
N GLN A 2 8.37 -13.69 1.57
CA GLN A 2 7.64 -13.99 0.32
C GLN A 2 6.82 -12.76 -0.14
N GLY A 3 6.74 -12.49 -1.44
CA GLY A 3 5.99 -11.34 -1.97
C GLY A 3 4.90 -11.68 -3.00
N ILE A 4 3.87 -10.84 -3.06
CA ILE A 4 2.78 -10.93 -4.04
C ILE A 4 2.74 -9.64 -4.86
N ILE A 5 2.99 -9.77 -6.16
CA ILE A 5 2.94 -8.69 -7.15
C ILE A 5 1.52 -8.61 -7.72
N HIS A 6 0.87 -7.48 -7.50
CA HIS A 6 -0.49 -7.22 -7.97
C HIS A 6 -0.44 -6.51 -9.32
N GLN A 7 -0.96 -7.16 -10.35
CA GLN A 7 -1.13 -6.58 -11.69
C GLN A 7 -2.61 -6.30 -12.00
N VAL A 8 -2.87 -5.38 -12.91
CA VAL A 8 -4.19 -5.22 -13.51
C VAL A 8 -4.25 -6.05 -14.78
N LYS A 9 -4.95 -7.18 -14.71
CA LYS A 9 -5.13 -8.10 -15.84
C LYS A 9 -5.71 -7.37 -17.06
N TYR A 10 -5.19 -7.69 -18.25
CA TYR A 10 -5.52 -7.09 -19.54
C TYR A 10 -5.09 -5.61 -19.71
N ASN A 11 -4.42 -5.03 -18.72
CA ASN A 11 -3.75 -3.75 -18.88
C ASN A 11 -2.29 -3.97 -19.25
N LYS A 12 -1.96 -3.84 -20.54
CA LYS A 12 -0.60 -4.08 -21.06
C LYS A 12 0.51 -3.31 -20.32
N GLY A 13 0.21 -2.09 -19.87
CA GLY A 13 1.15 -1.29 -19.09
C GLY A 13 1.40 -1.93 -17.72
N SER A 14 0.33 -2.27 -16.99
CA SER A 14 0.43 -2.92 -15.68
C SER A 14 1.13 -4.28 -15.77
N GLU A 15 0.77 -5.10 -16.75
CA GLU A 15 1.38 -6.41 -16.97
C GLU A 15 2.88 -6.28 -17.28
N SER A 16 3.27 -5.35 -18.16
CA SER A 16 4.68 -5.07 -18.45
C SER A 16 5.44 -4.63 -17.20
N GLN A 17 4.88 -3.71 -16.42
CA GLN A 17 5.47 -3.26 -15.17
C GLN A 17 5.58 -4.39 -14.15
N ALA A 18 4.57 -5.24 -14.02
CA ALA A 18 4.59 -6.39 -13.11
C ALA A 18 5.67 -7.43 -13.50
N GLN A 19 5.91 -7.64 -14.79
CA GLN A 19 7.02 -8.50 -15.25
C GLN A 19 8.38 -7.90 -14.89
N GLU A 20 8.55 -6.59 -15.01
CA GLU A 20 9.78 -5.90 -14.60
C GLU A 20 9.98 -5.92 -13.07
N CYS A 21 8.91 -5.72 -12.31
CA CYS A 21 8.87 -5.93 -10.86
C CYS A 21 9.35 -7.35 -10.52
N TYR A 22 8.73 -8.37 -11.11
CA TYR A 22 9.11 -9.77 -10.92
C TYR A 22 10.59 -10.01 -11.23
N ARG A 23 11.07 -9.55 -12.39
CA ARG A 23 12.46 -9.70 -12.82
C ARG A 23 13.44 -9.11 -11.81
N THR A 24 13.19 -7.89 -11.31
CA THR A 24 14.09 -7.25 -10.34
C THR A 24 14.10 -7.94 -8.99
N PHE A 25 12.94 -8.35 -8.46
CA PHE A 25 12.89 -9.13 -7.22
C PHE A 25 13.56 -10.50 -7.36
N LYS A 26 13.37 -11.22 -8.47
CA LYS A 26 14.05 -12.50 -8.73
C LYS A 26 15.56 -12.33 -8.84
N MET A 27 16.05 -11.24 -9.45
CA MET A 27 17.47 -10.94 -9.58
C MET A 27 18.18 -10.81 -8.22
N TYR A 28 17.47 -10.33 -7.20
CA TYR A 28 17.97 -10.24 -5.82
C TYR A 28 17.59 -11.44 -4.94
N GLY A 29 17.13 -12.55 -5.55
CA GLY A 29 16.90 -13.81 -4.84
C GLY A 29 15.58 -13.91 -4.08
N HIS A 30 14.64 -12.98 -4.25
CA HIS A 30 13.36 -13.02 -3.54
C HIS A 30 12.39 -14.06 -4.12
N ASP A 31 11.55 -14.61 -3.25
CA ASP A 31 10.41 -15.45 -3.61
C ASP A 31 9.17 -14.57 -3.83
N VAL A 32 8.85 -14.31 -5.10
CA VAL A 32 7.72 -13.46 -5.49
C VAL A 32 6.87 -14.17 -6.54
N VAL A 33 5.56 -13.93 -6.48
CA VAL A 33 4.59 -14.42 -7.46
C VAL A 33 3.74 -13.27 -7.99
N ILE A 34 3.33 -13.35 -9.26
CA ILE A 34 2.39 -12.40 -9.86
C ILE A 34 0.96 -12.91 -9.64
N LYS A 35 0.06 -12.02 -9.24
CA LYS A 35 -1.37 -12.28 -9.06
C LYS A 35 -2.18 -11.19 -9.77
N ASP A 36 -3.28 -11.60 -10.40
CA ASP A 36 -4.29 -10.68 -10.89
C ASP A 36 -4.96 -9.95 -9.71
N GLY A 37 -4.89 -8.62 -9.71
CA GLY A 37 -5.54 -7.79 -8.72
C GLY A 37 -7.03 -7.66 -8.97
N ILE A 38 -7.75 -7.32 -7.91
CA ILE A 38 -9.16 -6.92 -7.97
C ILE A 38 -9.27 -5.60 -8.75
N THR A 39 -10.25 -5.52 -9.65
CA THR A 39 -10.54 -4.37 -10.51
C THR A 39 -12.01 -3.97 -10.35
N PRO A 40 -12.44 -2.79 -10.87
CA PRO A 40 -13.86 -2.41 -10.83
C PRO A 40 -14.80 -3.47 -11.42
N ASN A 41 -14.33 -4.27 -12.38
CA ASN A 41 -15.12 -5.32 -13.01
C ASN A 41 -15.31 -6.56 -12.12
N THR A 42 -14.38 -6.82 -11.19
CA THR A 42 -14.39 -8.00 -10.32
C THR A 42 -14.70 -7.67 -8.85
N VAL A 43 -14.77 -6.38 -8.49
CA VAL A 43 -14.91 -5.90 -7.12
C VAL A 43 -16.11 -6.50 -6.37
N LYS A 44 -17.23 -6.73 -7.06
CA LYS A 44 -18.47 -7.25 -6.46
C LYS A 44 -18.30 -8.63 -5.84
N GLU A 45 -17.36 -9.45 -6.34
CA GLU A 45 -17.10 -10.80 -5.82
C GLU A 45 -16.35 -10.78 -4.48
N HIS A 46 -15.74 -9.65 -4.14
CA HIS A 46 -14.92 -9.48 -2.93
C HIS A 46 -15.54 -8.49 -1.93
N ASP A 47 -16.59 -7.79 -2.33
CA ASP A 47 -17.17 -6.67 -1.62
C ASP A 47 -18.17 -7.12 -0.54
N VAL A 48 -17.63 -7.61 0.56
CA VAL A 48 -18.41 -8.04 1.74
C VAL A 48 -18.33 -7.06 2.91
N TYR A 49 -17.65 -5.92 2.72
CA TYR A 49 -17.38 -4.95 3.78
C TYR A 49 -18.23 -3.69 3.59
N SER A 50 -18.75 -3.16 4.69
CA SER A 50 -19.32 -1.81 4.69
C SER A 50 -18.24 -0.77 4.36
N VAL A 51 -18.64 0.41 3.91
CA VAL A 51 -17.74 1.56 3.77
C VAL A 51 -17.83 2.37 5.06
N LEU A 52 -16.69 2.80 5.60
CA LEU A 52 -16.62 3.64 6.79
C LEU A 52 -17.33 4.98 6.52
N GLU A 53 -18.20 5.41 7.43
CA GLU A 53 -18.88 6.70 7.31
C GLU A 53 -17.89 7.87 7.42
N LYS A 54 -18.09 8.94 6.64
CA LYS A 54 -17.24 10.14 6.54
C LYS A 54 -15.82 9.86 6.04
N SER A 55 -15.57 8.65 5.57
CA SER A 55 -14.29 8.22 5.01
C SER A 55 -13.95 8.92 3.69
N ARG A 56 -12.68 8.84 3.28
CA ARG A 56 -12.27 9.29 1.95
C ARG A 56 -12.94 8.42 0.88
N LEU A 57 -13.03 7.12 1.10
CA LEU A 57 -13.69 6.20 0.18
C LEU A 57 -15.18 6.51 -0.03
N GLU A 58 -15.90 6.86 1.05
CA GLU A 58 -17.32 7.27 0.97
C GLU A 58 -17.48 8.60 0.24
N SER A 59 -16.58 9.57 0.46
CA SER A 59 -16.65 10.88 -0.18
C SER A 59 -16.65 10.80 -1.71
N PHE A 60 -16.08 9.76 -2.31
CA PHE A 60 -16.14 9.58 -3.76
C PHE A 60 -17.55 9.32 -4.29
N LEU A 61 -18.42 8.70 -3.50
CA LEU A 61 -19.84 8.53 -3.85
C LEU A 61 -20.67 9.73 -3.43
N LYS A 62 -20.55 10.16 -2.17
CA LYS A 62 -21.46 11.16 -1.58
C LYS A 62 -21.13 12.59 -1.98
N ASP A 63 -19.83 12.94 -1.99
CA ASP A 63 -19.39 14.32 -2.18
C ASP A 63 -18.97 14.57 -3.64
N ASP A 64 -18.16 13.68 -4.21
CA ASP A 64 -17.63 13.82 -5.58
C ASP A 64 -18.63 13.32 -6.66
N ASN A 65 -19.69 12.59 -6.26
CA ASN A 65 -20.64 11.89 -7.17
C ASN A 65 -19.92 11.09 -8.29
N ASN A 66 -18.91 10.31 -7.91
CA ASN A 66 -17.99 9.64 -8.83
C ASN A 66 -17.87 8.13 -8.53
N GLU A 67 -18.87 7.38 -8.98
CA GLU A 67 -18.96 5.94 -8.80
C GLU A 67 -17.75 5.18 -9.37
N ARG A 68 -17.27 5.56 -10.56
CA ARG A 68 -16.07 4.95 -11.16
C ARG A 68 -14.88 5.03 -10.21
N LYS A 69 -14.58 6.24 -9.71
CA LYS A 69 -13.46 6.46 -8.79
C LYS A 69 -13.67 5.70 -7.48
N HIS A 70 -14.89 5.64 -6.97
CA HIS A 70 -15.20 4.82 -5.80
C HIS A 70 -14.87 3.34 -6.05
N LEU A 71 -15.34 2.75 -7.15
CA LEU A 71 -15.07 1.34 -7.48
C LEU A 71 -13.57 1.06 -7.67
N VAL A 72 -12.84 1.98 -8.32
CA VAL A 72 -11.38 1.86 -8.46
C VAL A 72 -10.70 1.86 -7.09
N LYS A 73 -11.01 2.83 -6.22
CA LYS A 73 -10.39 2.92 -4.89
C LYS A 73 -10.83 1.77 -3.97
N LYS A 74 -12.07 1.29 -4.12
CA LYS A 74 -12.58 0.10 -3.43
C LYS A 74 -11.83 -1.16 -3.86
N SER A 75 -11.57 -1.31 -5.16
CA SER A 75 -10.74 -2.39 -5.69
C SER A 75 -9.31 -2.34 -5.13
N CYS A 76 -8.70 -1.16 -5.05
CA CYS A 76 -7.37 -0.98 -4.45
C CYS A 76 -7.32 -1.42 -2.98
N VAL A 77 -8.28 -1.01 -2.13
CA VAL A 77 -8.29 -1.47 -0.73
C VAL A 77 -8.59 -2.95 -0.60
N LEU A 78 -9.49 -3.52 -1.41
CA LEU A 78 -9.78 -4.95 -1.35
C LEU A 78 -8.57 -5.81 -1.73
N ASN A 79 -7.69 -5.36 -2.64
CA ASN A 79 -6.41 -6.04 -2.89
C ASN A 79 -5.55 -6.13 -1.62
N ASN A 80 -5.51 -5.05 -0.81
CA ASN A 80 -4.79 -5.03 0.46
C ASN A 80 -5.46 -5.95 1.50
N ILE A 81 -6.79 -6.04 1.53
CA ILE A 81 -7.53 -6.97 2.40
C ILE A 81 -7.24 -8.43 2.03
N GLU A 82 -7.30 -8.78 0.75
CA GLU A 82 -6.97 -10.13 0.29
C GLU A 82 -5.51 -10.51 0.58
N PHE A 83 -4.60 -9.54 0.50
CA PHE A 83 -3.24 -9.73 0.96
C PHE A 83 -3.15 -9.98 2.47
N CYS A 84 -3.87 -9.20 3.29
CA CYS A 84 -3.92 -9.43 4.74
C CYS A 84 -4.39 -10.86 5.06
N LYS A 85 -5.43 -11.36 4.36
CA LYS A 85 -5.92 -12.73 4.54
C LYS A 85 -4.84 -13.76 4.24
N LYS A 86 -4.06 -13.55 3.17
CA LYS A 86 -2.92 -14.42 2.82
C LYS A 86 -1.83 -14.39 3.89
N VAL A 87 -1.46 -13.21 4.40
CA VAL A 87 -0.47 -13.08 5.48
C VAL A 87 -0.89 -13.87 6.72
N ILE A 88 -2.19 -13.85 7.06
CA ILE A 88 -2.75 -14.63 8.18
C ILE A 88 -2.75 -16.13 7.88
N GLU A 89 -3.17 -16.52 6.67
CA GLU A 89 -3.21 -17.93 6.22
C GLU A 89 -1.83 -18.59 6.30
N TYR A 90 -0.78 -17.89 5.87
CA TYR A 90 0.59 -18.40 5.89
C TYR A 90 1.30 -18.22 7.25
N ASP A 91 0.71 -17.47 8.17
CA ASP A 91 1.24 -17.13 9.51
C ASP A 91 2.72 -16.72 9.51
N LYS A 92 3.13 -15.93 8.50
CA LYS A 92 4.49 -15.40 8.38
C LYS A 92 4.48 -14.00 7.73
N PRO A 93 5.49 -13.15 7.97
CA PRO A 93 5.60 -11.88 7.26
C PRO A 93 5.66 -12.06 5.73
N MET A 94 4.95 -11.20 4.99
CA MET A 94 4.96 -11.19 3.52
C MET A 94 5.05 -9.76 2.97
N MET A 95 5.36 -9.62 1.68
CA MET A 95 5.44 -8.34 0.98
C MET A 95 4.24 -8.15 0.04
N PHE A 96 3.59 -6.99 0.15
CA PHE A 96 2.66 -6.50 -0.85
C PHE A 96 3.43 -5.67 -1.87
N LEU A 97 3.30 -5.99 -3.15
CA LEU A 97 3.98 -5.30 -4.24
C LEU A 97 2.92 -4.87 -5.26
N GLU A 98 2.83 -3.57 -5.56
CA GLU A 98 2.14 -3.08 -6.75
C GLU A 98 3.04 -3.27 -7.97
N HIS A 99 2.44 -3.39 -9.16
CA HIS A 99 3.15 -3.64 -10.41
C HIS A 99 4.31 -2.66 -10.71
N ASP A 100 4.28 -1.44 -10.17
CA ASP A 100 5.29 -0.40 -10.38
C ASP A 100 6.41 -0.37 -9.32
N ALA A 101 6.52 -1.38 -8.46
CA ALA A 101 7.62 -1.55 -7.52
C ALA A 101 8.85 -2.21 -8.17
N LEU A 102 10.05 -1.67 -7.94
CA LEU A 102 11.34 -2.24 -8.36
C LEU A 102 12.23 -2.52 -7.17
N CYS A 103 12.72 -3.76 -7.05
CA CYS A 103 13.78 -4.06 -6.10
C CYS A 103 15.12 -3.49 -6.61
N VAL A 104 15.89 -2.83 -5.74
CA VAL A 104 17.15 -2.14 -6.10
C VAL A 104 18.37 -2.61 -5.31
N SER A 105 18.17 -3.42 -4.29
CA SER A 105 19.23 -4.01 -3.49
C SER A 105 18.74 -5.33 -2.89
N PRO A 106 19.65 -6.28 -2.59
CA PRO A 106 19.28 -7.46 -1.83
C PRO A 106 18.91 -7.06 -0.40
N PHE A 107 17.99 -7.81 0.20
CA PHE A 107 17.68 -7.69 1.62
C PHE A 107 17.27 -9.04 2.19
N ASP A 108 17.67 -9.27 3.44
CA ASP A 108 17.30 -10.46 4.20
C ASP A 108 15.92 -10.29 4.84
N ASP A 109 15.56 -11.17 5.77
CA ASP A 109 14.37 -11.00 6.57
C ASP A 109 14.49 -9.71 7.41
N ILE A 110 13.64 -8.74 7.08
CA ILE A 110 13.51 -7.47 7.78
C ILE A 110 12.79 -7.76 9.10
N ASP A 111 13.38 -7.35 10.23
CA ASP A 111 12.77 -7.48 11.56
C ASP A 111 11.91 -6.24 11.87
N PHE A 112 10.58 -6.40 11.79
CA PHE A 112 9.59 -5.36 12.04
C PHE A 112 8.35 -5.94 12.73
N ASP A 113 7.60 -5.10 13.43
CA ASP A 113 6.52 -5.54 14.32
C ASP A 113 5.19 -5.79 13.57
N GLU A 114 4.74 -4.83 12.77
CA GLU A 114 3.41 -4.87 12.14
C GLU A 114 3.44 -4.52 10.66
N PHE A 115 4.01 -3.36 10.31
CA PHE A 115 4.07 -2.84 8.96
C PHE A 115 5.44 -2.20 8.70
N VAL A 116 6.05 -2.46 7.54
CA VAL A 116 7.30 -1.80 7.12
C VAL A 116 7.22 -1.29 5.69
N TYR A 117 7.33 0.02 5.49
CA TYR A 117 7.42 0.64 4.17
C TYR A 117 8.83 0.46 3.58
N LEU A 118 8.91 -0.01 2.34
CA LEU A 118 10.18 -0.47 1.72
C LEU A 118 10.87 0.56 0.82
N ALA A 119 10.25 1.73 0.63
CA ALA A 119 10.68 2.73 -0.35
C ALA A 119 10.73 4.17 0.22
N ILE A 120 11.14 4.31 1.49
CA ILE A 120 11.09 5.60 2.20
C ILE A 120 11.90 6.71 1.53
N GLU A 121 12.99 6.41 0.82
CA GLU A 121 13.81 7.43 0.16
C GLU A 121 13.15 8.00 -1.10
N TYR A 122 12.11 7.34 -1.61
CA TYR A 122 11.43 7.67 -2.85
C TYR A 122 9.99 8.15 -2.64
N TRP A 123 9.50 8.18 -1.39
CA TRP A 123 8.10 8.44 -1.07
C TRP A 123 7.55 9.75 -1.63
N ASN A 124 8.35 10.82 -1.61
CA ASN A 124 8.04 12.17 -2.08
C ASN A 124 8.81 12.57 -3.35
N LYS A 125 9.37 11.60 -4.10
CA LYS A 125 10.12 11.85 -5.33
C LYS A 125 9.34 11.36 -6.54
N PRO A 126 9.47 12.00 -7.72
CA PRO A 126 8.84 11.50 -8.93
C PRO A 126 9.24 10.04 -9.21
N PRO A 127 8.31 9.20 -9.70
CA PRO A 127 6.96 9.56 -10.18
C PRO A 127 5.84 9.40 -9.13
N SER A 128 6.17 9.49 -7.83
CA SER A 128 5.19 9.40 -6.76
C SER A 128 4.15 10.52 -6.90
N GLY A 129 2.87 10.18 -6.67
CA GLY A 129 1.82 11.19 -6.55
C GLY A 129 2.03 12.15 -5.37
N LEU A 130 2.93 11.79 -4.45
CA LEU A 130 3.35 12.61 -3.30
C LEU A 130 4.61 13.45 -3.59
N ALA A 131 5.07 13.51 -4.84
CA ALA A 131 6.08 14.48 -5.28
C ALA A 131 5.52 15.92 -5.36
N LEU A 132 4.88 16.35 -4.27
CA LEU A 132 4.22 17.64 -4.10
C LEU A 132 5.17 18.64 -3.47
N LYS A 133 5.10 19.91 -3.87
CA LYS A 133 5.97 21.00 -3.37
C LYS A 133 6.05 21.07 -1.84
N GLN A 134 4.93 20.81 -1.16
CA GLN A 134 4.85 20.83 0.30
C GLN A 134 5.67 19.73 0.99
N PHE A 135 6.04 18.66 0.29
CA PHE A 135 6.81 17.53 0.83
C PHE A 135 8.27 17.50 0.38
N VAL A 136 8.67 18.32 -0.61
CA VAL A 136 10.01 18.29 -1.21
C VAL A 136 11.14 18.51 -0.18
N GLY A 137 10.89 19.31 0.85
CA GLY A 137 11.88 19.59 1.91
C GLY A 137 11.91 18.57 3.04
N TYR A 138 10.92 17.67 3.13
CA TYR A 138 10.82 16.74 4.24
C TYR A 138 11.66 15.49 3.98
N ASN A 139 12.60 15.22 4.88
CA ASN A 139 13.40 14.00 4.90
C ASN A 139 13.35 13.44 6.33
N PRO A 140 12.82 12.23 6.55
CA PRO A 140 12.83 11.64 7.89
C PRO A 140 14.27 11.39 8.35
N ILE A 141 14.48 11.37 9.67
CA ILE A 141 15.79 11.03 10.25
C ILE A 141 16.07 9.55 9.97
N TYR A 142 17.14 9.28 9.24
CA TYR A 142 17.50 7.93 8.86
C TYR A 142 18.42 7.27 9.89
N ARG A 143 18.05 6.08 10.40
CA ARG A 143 19.01 5.11 10.95
C ARG A 143 19.02 3.88 10.04
N ILE A 144 20.18 3.27 9.86
CA ILE A 144 20.26 2.02 9.08
C ILE A 144 19.41 0.95 9.76
N GLY A 145 18.59 0.25 8.97
CA GLY A 145 17.64 -0.75 9.43
C GLY A 145 16.21 -0.23 9.51
N VAL A 146 15.42 -0.85 10.39
CA VAL A 146 14.01 -0.53 10.59
C VAL A 146 13.85 0.62 11.57
N ASN A 147 13.00 1.58 11.23
CA ASN A 147 12.72 2.78 12.00
C ASN A 147 11.21 2.97 12.15
N ASP A 148 10.76 3.53 13.26
CA ASP A 148 9.39 4.02 13.38
C ASP A 148 9.17 5.28 12.55
N PHE A 149 7.95 5.46 12.04
CA PHE A 149 7.56 6.73 11.41
C PHE A 149 7.71 7.88 12.42
N PRO A 150 8.39 8.98 12.03
CA PRO A 150 8.73 10.06 12.94
C PRO A 150 7.49 10.81 13.44
N ASP A 151 7.64 11.54 14.54
CA ASP A 151 6.52 12.28 15.16
C ASP A 151 6.09 13.49 14.34
N ASP A 152 7.02 14.10 13.60
CA ASP A 152 6.76 15.20 12.68
C ASP A 152 6.34 14.74 11.26
N TRP A 153 5.91 13.49 11.11
CA TRP A 153 5.52 12.92 9.82
C TRP A 153 4.40 13.74 9.16
N PRO A 154 4.58 14.23 7.92
CA PRO A 154 3.70 15.24 7.34
C PRO A 154 2.42 14.68 6.72
N LEU A 155 2.33 13.36 6.48
CA LEU A 155 1.10 12.75 5.97
C LEU A 155 0.22 12.33 7.14
N THR A 156 -0.83 13.11 7.37
CA THR A 156 -1.83 12.83 8.41
C THR A 156 -3.22 12.67 7.81
N TYR A 157 -4.02 11.83 8.45
CA TYR A 157 -5.41 11.59 8.09
C TYR A 157 -6.26 12.80 8.50
N HIS A 158 -6.99 13.37 7.54
CA HIS A 158 -7.70 14.64 7.73
C HIS A 158 -9.24 14.55 7.71
N LYS A 159 -9.82 13.36 7.48
CA LYS A 159 -11.28 13.18 7.52
C LYS A 159 -11.77 13.02 8.98
N GLU A 160 -13.02 13.36 9.23
CA GLU A 160 -13.64 13.27 10.56
C GLU A 160 -14.09 11.84 10.89
N THR A 161 -13.14 10.93 11.05
CA THR A 161 -13.36 9.52 11.43
C THR A 161 -12.51 9.15 12.66
N LEU A 162 -12.55 7.88 13.08
CA LEU A 162 -11.67 7.39 14.15
C LEU A 162 -10.17 7.49 13.82
N TYR A 163 -9.83 7.71 12.55
CA TYR A 163 -8.44 7.80 12.10
C TYR A 163 -7.91 9.24 12.09
N LYS A 164 -8.73 10.25 12.42
CA LYS A 164 -8.33 11.67 12.43
C LYS A 164 -6.99 11.87 13.15
N ASP A 165 -6.13 12.66 12.53
CA ASP A 165 -4.79 13.03 13.00
C ASP A 165 -3.75 11.88 13.06
N ASN A 166 -4.12 10.64 12.71
CA ASN A 166 -3.15 9.54 12.60
C ASN A 166 -2.23 9.70 11.38
N LYS A 167 -1.01 9.21 11.51
CA LYS A 167 0.01 9.18 10.44
C LYS A 167 -0.42 8.20 9.35
N LEU A 168 -0.27 8.59 8.09
CA LEU A 168 -0.55 7.74 6.91
C LEU A 168 0.74 7.13 6.35
N THR A 169 0.65 5.91 5.84
CA THR A 169 1.69 5.38 4.93
C THR A 169 1.74 6.21 3.65
N PRO A 170 2.91 6.42 3.02
CA PRO A 170 3.01 7.14 1.75
C PRO A 170 2.58 6.26 0.55
N GLY A 171 1.35 5.77 0.59
CA GLY A 171 0.80 4.83 -0.38
C GLY A 171 0.99 3.36 0.01
N THR A 172 0.53 2.47 -0.87
CA THR A 172 0.58 1.00 -0.71
C THR A 172 1.45 0.31 -1.74
N MET A 173 2.27 1.06 -2.50
CA MET A 173 3.10 0.52 -3.57
C MET A 173 3.93 -0.70 -3.14
N CYS A 174 4.59 -0.61 -1.99
CA CYS A 174 5.44 -1.69 -1.50
C CYS A 174 5.63 -1.65 0.01
N TYR A 175 5.22 -2.71 0.69
CA TYR A 175 5.40 -2.84 2.13
C TYR A 175 5.50 -4.30 2.57
N GLY A 176 6.16 -4.53 3.70
CA GLY A 176 6.08 -5.77 4.47
C GLY A 176 4.97 -5.70 5.51
N LEU A 177 4.28 -6.83 5.75
CA LEU A 177 3.21 -6.95 6.74
C LEU A 177 3.36 -8.24 7.53
N THR A 178 3.25 -8.16 8.86
CA THR A 178 3.23 -9.34 9.73
C THR A 178 1.81 -9.87 9.93
N PRO A 179 1.62 -11.13 10.37
CA PRO A 179 0.30 -11.64 10.75
C PRO A 179 -0.39 -10.80 11.83
N LYS A 180 0.39 -10.22 12.75
CA LYS A 180 -0.10 -9.29 13.77
C LYS A 180 -0.71 -8.04 13.13
N GLY A 181 0.01 -7.39 12.21
CA GLY A 181 -0.49 -6.23 11.48
C GLY A 181 -1.72 -6.54 10.62
N ALA A 182 -1.68 -7.65 9.88
CA ALA A 182 -2.79 -8.10 9.04
C ALA A 182 -4.09 -8.33 9.83
N LYS A 183 -4.01 -8.98 10.99
CA LYS A 183 -5.17 -9.19 11.89
C LYS A 183 -5.80 -7.87 12.33
N LYS A 184 -4.98 -6.86 12.66
CA LYS A 184 -5.48 -5.53 13.05
C LYS A 184 -6.17 -4.80 11.90
N ILE A 185 -5.62 -4.86 10.69
CA ILE A 185 -6.22 -4.24 9.50
C ILE A 185 -7.57 -4.87 9.19
N ILE A 186 -7.66 -6.20 9.13
CA ILE A 186 -8.92 -6.90 8.89
C ILE A 186 -9.94 -6.60 9.98
N HIS A 187 -9.54 -6.66 11.26
CA HIS A 187 -10.44 -6.34 12.37
C HIS A 187 -11.03 -4.93 12.25
N ASN A 188 -10.23 -3.93 11.87
CA ASN A 188 -10.72 -2.57 11.66
C ASN A 188 -11.67 -2.46 10.47
N ALA A 189 -11.35 -3.12 9.35
CA ALA A 189 -12.22 -3.16 8.18
C ALA A 189 -13.58 -3.83 8.48
N GLU A 190 -13.60 -4.91 9.26
CA GLU A 190 -14.82 -5.60 9.67
C GLU A 190 -15.64 -4.80 10.68
N LYS A 191 -14.97 -4.16 11.66
CA LYS A 191 -15.64 -3.47 12.76
C LYS A 191 -16.18 -2.10 12.37
N TYR A 192 -15.44 -1.35 11.56
CA TYR A 192 -15.73 0.06 11.25
C TYR A 192 -16.01 0.31 9.76
N GLY A 193 -15.67 -0.64 8.88
CA GLY A 193 -15.83 -0.51 7.44
C GLY A 193 -14.53 -0.12 6.72
N LEU A 194 -14.59 -0.20 5.38
CA LEU A 194 -13.48 0.11 4.49
C LEU A 194 -13.25 1.60 4.35
N GLU A 195 -11.98 1.90 4.11
CA GLU A 195 -11.44 3.20 3.76
C GLU A 195 -10.52 3.03 2.53
N GLN A 196 -10.04 4.09 1.90
CA GLN A 196 -9.00 4.02 0.86
C GLN A 196 -7.74 3.29 1.39
N SER A 197 -6.99 2.57 0.55
CA SER A 197 -5.93 1.65 0.98
C SER A 197 -4.87 2.26 1.91
N ASP A 198 -4.25 3.37 1.50
CA ASP A 198 -3.27 4.14 2.26
C ASP A 198 -3.85 4.87 3.48
N TYR A 199 -5.18 5.00 3.54
CA TYR A 199 -5.91 5.59 4.67
C TYR A 199 -6.34 4.51 5.68
N LEU A 200 -6.64 3.29 5.22
CA LEU A 200 -6.94 2.14 6.07
C LEU A 200 -5.68 1.67 6.84
N ILE A 201 -4.50 1.76 6.21
CA ILE A 201 -3.22 1.43 6.82
C ILE A 201 -2.60 2.70 7.40
N ASN A 202 -2.94 3.01 8.66
CA ASN A 202 -2.47 4.20 9.37
C ASN A 202 -1.97 3.87 10.79
N SER A 203 -1.34 4.83 11.46
CA SER A 203 -0.74 4.64 12.80
C SER A 203 -1.75 4.33 13.92
N GLY A 204 -3.03 4.62 13.72
CA GLY A 204 -4.11 4.25 14.64
C GLY A 204 -4.52 2.77 14.50
N VAL A 205 -4.11 2.10 13.43
CA VAL A 205 -4.43 0.70 13.13
C VAL A 205 -3.22 -0.20 13.33
N VAL A 206 -2.07 0.16 12.78
CA VAL A 206 -0.83 -0.62 12.86
C VAL A 206 0.35 0.26 13.26
N ARG A 207 1.37 -0.33 13.87
CA ARG A 207 2.66 0.33 14.06
C ARG A 207 3.34 0.52 12.71
N LEU A 208 3.41 1.77 12.26
CA LEU A 208 4.05 2.13 10.99
C LEU A 208 5.56 2.23 11.17
N GLN A 209 6.30 1.37 10.47
CA GLN A 209 7.75 1.40 10.38
C GLN A 209 8.18 1.54 8.92
N TYR A 210 9.43 1.92 8.69
CA TYR A 210 10.08 1.94 7.38
C TYR A 210 11.52 1.41 7.47
N ILE A 211 12.09 1.00 6.35
CA ILE A 211 13.49 0.58 6.27
C ILE A 211 14.36 1.62 5.56
N TYR A 212 15.57 1.84 6.08
CA TYR A 212 16.61 2.62 5.43
C TYR A 212 17.94 1.83 5.39
N PRO A 213 18.69 1.81 4.27
CA PRO A 213 18.33 2.38 2.96
C PRO A 213 17.10 1.69 2.36
N SER A 214 16.44 2.37 1.43
CA SER A 214 15.31 1.80 0.69
C SER A 214 15.79 0.65 -0.18
N VAL A 215 15.07 -0.46 -0.09
CA VAL A 215 15.34 -1.66 -0.88
C VAL A 215 14.47 -1.75 -2.13
N VAL A 216 13.45 -0.89 -2.20
CA VAL A 216 12.53 -0.76 -3.32
C VAL A 216 12.40 0.71 -3.75
N LYS A 217 12.17 0.93 -5.05
CA LYS A 217 11.77 2.21 -5.62
C LYS A 217 10.62 2.07 -6.61
N GLN A 218 10.02 3.19 -7.01
CA GLN A 218 9.06 3.22 -8.11
C GLN A 218 9.75 3.05 -9.47
N GLN A 219 9.05 2.44 -10.42
CA GLN A 219 9.38 2.51 -11.84
C GLN A 219 9.36 3.97 -12.31
N SER A 220 10.05 4.28 -13.42
CA SER A 220 10.15 5.64 -13.95
C SER A 220 8.84 6.23 -14.46
N THR A 221 7.84 5.38 -14.74
CA THR A 221 6.55 5.78 -15.28
C THR A 221 5.44 5.37 -14.32
N ASN A 222 4.65 6.33 -13.85
CA ASN A 222 3.43 6.07 -13.09
C ASN A 222 2.24 6.03 -14.07
N LEU A 223 1.64 4.84 -14.23
CA LEU A 223 0.48 4.64 -15.11
C LEU A 223 -0.79 5.32 -14.60
N ASN A 224 -0.80 5.73 -13.34
CA ASN A 224 -1.89 6.41 -12.65
C ASN A 224 -3.23 5.64 -12.73
N LEU A 225 -3.14 4.30 -12.65
CA LEU A 225 -4.29 3.40 -12.80
C LEU A 225 -5.34 3.62 -11.72
N SER A 226 -4.93 4.01 -10.52
CA SER A 226 -5.87 4.34 -9.43
C SER A 226 -6.75 5.59 -9.70
N HIS A 227 -6.52 6.29 -10.81
CA HIS A 227 -7.35 7.39 -11.31
C HIS A 227 -7.93 7.13 -12.71
N ARG A 228 -7.37 6.18 -13.48
CA ARG A 228 -7.65 5.97 -14.91
C ARG A 228 -8.33 4.64 -15.25
N LEU A 229 -8.41 3.69 -14.31
CA LEU A 229 -9.14 2.42 -14.49
C LEU A 229 -10.65 2.61 -14.65
#